data_AF-A0A7C7AEY8-F1
#
_entry.id   AF-A0A7C7AEY8-F1
#
_cell.length_a   1.000
_cell.length_b   1.000
_cell.length_c   1.000
_cell.angle_alpha   90.00
_cell.angle_beta   90.00
_cell.angle_gamma   90.00
#
_symmetry.space_group_name_H-M   'P 1'
#
loop_
_entity.id
_entity.type
_entity.pdbx_description
1 polymer ?
#
loop_
_entity_poly.entity_id
_entity_poly.type
_entity_poly.pdbx_seq_one_letter_code
_entity_poly.pdbx_strand_id
1 'polypeptide(L)'
;MKKQLIFLNFVFLIFLTACTIPELPFLTKETYEITLKYNDTIIDTYTYEEGSIHNFNESHKYELDGYTFKGYYYDLEYKNSYQNSDVIQKSLTLYAWMEKNVEVIEFDVTFEVIDSMLTWNTLENVTEYKYQIGDLDFVSTHHTSIDLSNYLESLIDEKQILVYAVYNNTDYLIIDEKFQFKNLNLIYSNDFEAETNTHTTYNNNSTPRIIGTEPFSFQIYNGAVSTSNPVNGLKSVQLRHYQTTTQTPRLESLFTLENVDYMTLNALSERHYLKIYAITSTDKILIDTLTLSKALKTYEIKFHINEPFKLSFELDAQSNDYGIPVFIDDIKIYQNTDQYTLIHYPKQDEGFITDSEELLTIKQKFQNQRSKLGAPTFTNALSDEGLIEYYASLNGLNGEDFKKELQNILKNTHQRLISYDEARFVLELSDLVEENNILYLDGIYSGHKIIPYWDGGATWAREHVWPNSRLGIPRVQGSSKNQGSDVHNLRAINPNVNSSRSNRYFSDAVEGHLNHTVGKDAYYPGDNYKGDVARIIFYMATRYHDILTLIDSNIDDGNAYEKSGAKMGLLSILIQWHEEDPVSLFEINRNNIIYSYQGNRNPYIDHPEYVQQYFVS
;
A
#
# COMPACT_ATOMS: atom_id res chain seq x y z
N MET A 1 24.70 93.56 -41.06
CA MET A 1 24.19 93.16 -42.40
C MET A 1 24.67 91.72 -42.69
N LYS A 2 24.13 91.04 -43.72
CA LYS A 2 24.58 89.76 -44.35
C LYS A 2 26.08 89.38 -44.12
N LYS A 3 26.54 88.12 -44.08
CA LYS A 3 25.99 86.73 -44.14
C LYS A 3 27.22 85.79 -44.19
N GLN A 4 27.19 84.60 -43.56
CA GLN A 4 27.92 83.37 -43.99
C GLN A 4 29.49 83.49 -44.07
N LEU A 5 30.35 82.46 -44.25
CA LEU A 5 30.20 80.99 -44.22
C LEU A 5 31.47 80.31 -43.64
N ILE A 6 31.29 79.05 -43.25
CA ILE A 6 32.19 77.99 -42.75
C ILE A 6 33.57 77.86 -43.46
N PHE A 7 34.61 77.52 -42.68
CA PHE A 7 35.70 76.52 -42.88
C PHE A 7 37.01 77.04 -42.21
N LEU A 8 37.91 76.29 -41.55
CA LEU A 8 38.03 74.98 -40.87
C LEU A 8 39.54 74.68 -40.81
N ASN A 9 40.09 74.28 -39.64
CA ASN A 9 41.48 73.80 -39.44
C ASN A 9 42.63 74.83 -39.66
N PHE A 10 43.79 74.76 -38.97
CA PHE A 10 44.26 73.82 -37.93
C PHE A 10 45.23 74.46 -36.91
N VAL A 11 45.13 74.00 -35.66
CA VAL A 11 46.18 73.84 -34.60
C VAL A 11 47.44 74.73 -34.60
N PHE A 12 47.70 75.37 -33.44
CA PHE A 12 49.02 75.27 -32.79
C PHE A 12 48.86 75.08 -31.26
N LEU A 13 49.88 74.50 -30.61
CA LEU A 13 49.81 73.86 -29.27
C LEU A 13 50.70 74.61 -28.23
N ILE A 14 50.88 74.01 -27.04
CA ILE A 14 51.90 74.27 -25.97
C ILE A 14 51.43 75.31 -24.92
N PHE A 15 50.95 74.95 -23.71
CA PHE A 15 51.55 74.23 -22.54
C PHE A 15 52.04 75.24 -21.46
N LEU A 16 51.93 75.06 -20.13
CA LEU A 16 51.35 74.03 -19.21
C LEU A 16 50.62 74.80 -18.03
N THR A 17 50.14 74.29 -16.87
CA THR A 17 50.09 72.96 -16.20
C THR A 17 48.96 72.95 -15.15
N ALA A 18 48.17 71.88 -14.99
CA ALA A 18 47.54 71.44 -13.73
C ALA A 18 46.76 70.11 -13.91
N CYS A 19 46.89 69.18 -12.94
CA CYS A 19 46.04 68.01 -12.67
C CYS A 19 45.23 67.38 -13.84
N THR A 20 45.83 66.41 -14.53
CA THR A 20 45.06 65.32 -15.17
C THR A 20 44.80 64.22 -14.14
N ILE A 21 43.53 63.94 -13.84
CA ILE A 21 43.15 62.67 -13.21
C ILE A 21 43.52 61.56 -14.21
N PRO A 22 44.24 60.49 -13.82
CA PRO A 22 44.39 59.35 -14.70
C PRO A 22 43.01 58.72 -14.91
N GLU A 23 42.59 58.57 -16.16
CA GLU A 23 41.41 57.76 -16.48
C GLU A 23 41.66 56.35 -15.90
N LEU A 24 40.84 55.95 -14.94
CA LEU A 24 40.81 54.57 -14.50
C LEU A 24 40.52 53.72 -15.75
N PRO A 25 41.29 52.66 -16.02
CA PRO A 25 40.92 51.74 -17.08
C PRO A 25 39.53 51.23 -16.75
N PHE A 26 38.59 51.38 -17.70
CA PHE A 26 37.31 50.68 -17.59
C PHE A 26 37.62 49.21 -17.39
N LEU A 27 37.22 48.64 -16.24
CA LEU A 27 37.15 47.19 -16.10
C LEU A 27 36.04 46.73 -17.06
N THR A 28 36.45 46.37 -18.26
CA THR A 28 35.68 45.45 -19.10
C THR A 28 35.60 44.15 -18.31
N LYS A 29 34.45 43.91 -17.67
CA LYS A 29 34.13 42.61 -17.09
C LYS A 29 34.35 41.52 -18.14
N GLU A 30 34.71 40.32 -17.70
CA GLU A 30 34.71 39.20 -18.62
C GLU A 30 33.29 38.93 -19.13
N THR A 31 33.20 38.47 -20.38
CA THR A 31 31.93 38.07 -21.00
C THR A 31 31.92 36.59 -21.25
N TYR A 32 30.91 35.90 -20.71
CA TYR A 32 30.75 34.46 -20.82
C TYR A 32 29.65 34.10 -21.82
N GLU A 33 29.80 32.93 -22.44
CA GLU A 33 28.86 32.37 -23.41
C GLU A 33 28.01 31.29 -22.75
N ILE A 34 26.72 31.25 -23.06
CA ILE A 34 25.80 30.19 -22.64
C ILE A 34 25.17 29.57 -23.87
N THR A 35 25.51 28.30 -24.11
CA THR A 35 24.92 27.50 -25.19
C THR A 35 23.75 26.69 -24.65
N LEU A 36 22.55 26.89 -25.20
CA LEU A 36 21.38 26.05 -24.90
C LEU A 36 21.30 24.88 -25.88
N LYS A 37 21.04 23.68 -25.38
CA LYS A 37 21.00 22.43 -26.16
C LYS A 37 19.77 21.58 -25.87
N TYR A 38 19.41 20.73 -26.83
CA TYR A 38 18.57 19.55 -26.63
C TYR A 38 19.16 18.37 -27.43
N ASN A 39 19.41 17.24 -26.77
CA ASN A 39 20.05 16.05 -27.36
C ASN A 39 21.26 16.41 -28.25
N ASP A 40 22.22 17.10 -27.62
CA ASP A 40 23.42 17.71 -28.21
C ASP A 40 23.25 18.77 -29.32
N THR A 41 22.06 18.93 -29.88
CA THR A 41 21.75 19.97 -30.87
C THR A 41 21.67 21.33 -30.18
N ILE A 42 22.42 22.32 -30.67
CA ILE A 42 22.35 23.70 -30.18
C ILE A 42 21.01 24.31 -30.62
N ILE A 43 20.26 24.85 -29.67
CA ILE A 43 19.01 25.58 -29.89
C ILE A 43 19.31 27.08 -30.05
N ASP A 44 20.07 27.66 -29.13
CA ASP A 44 20.43 29.09 -29.13
C ASP A 44 21.71 29.34 -28.30
N THR A 45 22.31 30.52 -28.47
CA THR A 45 23.55 30.94 -27.78
C THR A 45 23.47 32.40 -27.36
N TYR A 46 23.84 32.71 -26.11
CA TYR A 46 23.83 34.07 -25.56
C TYR A 46 25.18 34.47 -24.94
N THR A 47 25.44 35.78 -24.89
CA THR A 47 26.63 36.37 -24.23
C THR A 47 26.20 37.26 -23.07
N TYR A 48 26.83 37.10 -21.90
CA TYR A 48 26.53 37.86 -20.68
C TYR A 48 27.79 38.37 -19.97
N GLU A 49 27.66 39.44 -19.18
CA GLU A 49 28.72 39.92 -18.30
C GLU A 49 28.90 39.01 -17.07
N GLU A 50 30.14 38.89 -16.60
CA GLU A 50 30.51 38.31 -15.31
C GLU A 50 29.66 38.87 -14.15
N GLY A 51 29.23 37.96 -13.27
CA GLY A 51 28.45 38.30 -12.07
C GLY A 51 26.96 38.56 -12.32
N SER A 52 26.48 38.30 -13.53
CA SER A 52 25.05 38.30 -13.86
C SER A 52 24.29 37.13 -13.20
N ILE A 53 22.97 37.28 -13.07
CA ILE A 53 22.02 36.25 -12.62
C ILE A 53 20.89 36.21 -13.65
N HIS A 54 20.52 35.02 -14.13
CA HIS A 54 19.52 34.85 -15.19
C HIS A 54 18.57 33.69 -14.89
N ASN A 55 17.31 33.86 -15.26
CA ASN A 55 16.25 32.84 -15.13
C ASN A 55 15.96 32.26 -16.51
N PHE A 56 16.77 31.30 -16.97
CA PHE A 56 16.59 30.67 -18.29
C PHE A 56 15.31 29.86 -18.37
N ASN A 57 14.92 29.22 -17.26
CA ASN A 57 13.74 28.35 -17.15
C ASN A 57 12.43 29.05 -17.56
N GLU A 58 12.29 30.35 -17.29
CA GLU A 58 11.14 31.16 -17.74
C GLU A 58 11.44 32.00 -18.98
N SER A 59 12.62 32.64 -19.07
CA SER A 59 12.89 33.63 -20.12
C SER A 59 13.19 33.06 -21.51
N HIS A 60 13.64 31.81 -21.60
CA HIS A 60 14.05 31.19 -22.87
C HIS A 60 13.46 29.77 -23.06
N LYS A 61 12.35 29.47 -22.38
CA LYS A 61 11.62 28.19 -22.46
C LYS A 61 11.43 27.75 -23.92
N TYR A 62 11.94 26.56 -24.26
CA TYR A 62 11.72 25.95 -25.56
C TYR A 62 10.37 25.20 -25.62
N GLU A 63 9.71 25.24 -26.77
CA GLU A 63 8.44 24.54 -27.01
C GLU A 63 8.60 23.52 -28.15
N LEU A 64 8.06 22.32 -27.94
CA LEU A 64 8.17 21.18 -28.87
C LEU A 64 6.86 20.40 -28.84
N ASP A 65 6.22 20.22 -30.00
CA ASP A 65 4.90 19.58 -30.10
C ASP A 65 4.91 18.17 -29.49
N GLY A 66 4.03 17.94 -28.51
CA GLY A 66 3.93 16.68 -27.79
C GLY A 66 4.98 16.49 -26.69
N TYR A 67 5.66 17.54 -26.23
CA TYR A 67 6.60 17.48 -25.10
C TYR A 67 6.37 18.63 -24.11
N THR A 68 6.74 18.40 -22.85
CA THR A 68 6.67 19.38 -21.76
C THR A 68 8.09 19.72 -21.29
N PHE A 69 8.49 20.99 -21.41
CA PHE A 69 9.76 21.49 -20.86
C PHE A 69 9.76 21.43 -19.32
N LYS A 70 10.83 20.89 -18.73
CA LYS A 70 11.00 20.68 -17.28
C LYS A 70 12.10 21.53 -16.63
N GLY A 71 12.89 22.26 -17.42
CA GLY A 71 13.99 23.08 -16.94
C GLY A 71 15.31 22.84 -17.69
N TYR A 72 16.32 23.63 -17.35
CA TYR A 72 17.69 23.51 -17.83
C TYR A 72 18.58 22.76 -16.83
N TYR A 73 19.51 21.95 -17.36
CA TYR A 73 20.43 21.10 -16.60
C TYR A 73 21.85 21.23 -17.13
N TYR A 74 22.86 21.01 -16.27
CA TYR A 74 24.27 21.07 -16.68
C TYR A 74 24.76 19.83 -17.44
N ASP A 75 23.97 18.76 -17.48
CA ASP A 75 24.34 17.46 -18.05
C ASP A 75 23.19 16.80 -18.83
N LEU A 76 23.56 15.89 -19.74
CA LEU A 76 22.64 15.12 -20.60
C LEU A 76 21.86 14.03 -19.85
N GLU A 77 22.24 13.72 -18.61
CA GLU A 77 21.55 12.74 -17.75
C GLU A 77 20.50 13.43 -16.85
N TYR A 78 20.35 14.75 -16.99
CA TYR A 78 19.46 15.63 -16.22
C TYR A 78 19.61 15.53 -14.70
N LYS A 79 20.84 15.25 -14.22
CA LYS A 79 21.13 15.07 -12.78
C LYS A 79 21.36 16.37 -12.04
N ASN A 80 21.90 17.39 -12.68
CA ASN A 80 22.26 18.67 -12.04
C ASN A 80 21.41 19.81 -12.65
N SER A 81 20.33 20.19 -11.98
CA SER A 81 19.46 21.31 -12.39
C SER A 81 20.16 22.66 -12.32
N TYR A 82 19.94 23.54 -13.29
CA TYR A 82 20.28 24.96 -13.21
C TYR A 82 19.26 25.71 -12.33
N GLN A 83 19.73 26.47 -11.34
CA GLN A 83 18.86 27.23 -10.44
C GLN A 83 18.89 28.73 -10.78
N ASN A 84 17.72 29.37 -10.69
CA ASN A 84 17.51 30.77 -11.12
C ASN A 84 18.25 31.83 -10.27
N SER A 85 19.07 31.41 -9.30
CA SER A 85 19.94 32.22 -8.44
C SER A 85 21.43 32.09 -8.76
N ASP A 86 21.83 31.22 -9.68
CA ASP A 86 23.24 30.85 -9.89
C ASP A 86 24.01 31.98 -10.61
N VAL A 87 25.00 32.54 -9.90
CA VAL A 87 25.84 33.66 -10.38
C VAL A 87 26.80 33.19 -11.46
N ILE A 88 26.80 33.86 -12.61
CA ILE A 88 27.50 33.40 -13.81
C ILE A 88 28.97 33.89 -13.78
N GLN A 89 29.88 32.95 -13.50
CA GLN A 89 31.32 33.15 -13.31
C GLN A 89 32.19 32.39 -14.35
N LYS A 90 31.56 31.79 -15.37
CA LYS A 90 32.20 31.08 -16.49
C LYS A 90 31.18 30.83 -17.59
N SER A 91 31.65 30.50 -18.81
CA SER A 91 30.78 29.99 -19.88
C SER A 91 30.13 28.66 -19.48
N LEU A 92 28.90 28.45 -19.92
CA LEU A 92 28.07 27.29 -19.57
C LEU A 92 27.49 26.61 -20.82
N THR A 93 27.18 25.32 -20.70
CA THR A 93 26.29 24.62 -21.63
C THR A 93 25.14 24.06 -20.80
N LEU A 94 23.91 24.32 -21.24
CA LEU A 94 22.69 23.93 -20.55
C LEU A 94 21.81 23.08 -21.46
N TYR A 95 21.37 21.93 -20.97
CA TYR A 95 20.52 20.98 -21.66
C TYR A 95 19.07 21.16 -21.21
N ALA A 96 18.17 21.43 -22.16
CA ALA A 96 16.73 21.50 -21.91
C ALA A 96 16.17 20.09 -21.72
N TRP A 97 15.58 19.81 -20.56
CA TRP A 97 14.84 18.56 -20.36
C TRP A 97 13.43 18.69 -20.94
N MET A 98 13.13 17.89 -21.96
CA MET A 98 11.80 17.77 -22.56
C MET A 98 11.22 16.39 -22.22
N GLU A 99 10.17 16.34 -21.39
CA GLU A 99 9.43 15.11 -21.12
C GLU A 99 8.45 14.86 -22.27
N LYS A 100 8.46 13.66 -22.88
CA LYS A 100 7.50 13.31 -23.93
C LYS A 100 6.11 13.11 -23.32
N ASN A 101 5.14 13.88 -23.81
CA ASN A 101 3.73 13.68 -23.49
C ASN A 101 3.29 12.35 -24.12
N VAL A 102 3.23 11.29 -23.31
CA VAL A 102 2.61 10.02 -23.70
C VAL A 102 1.22 10.00 -23.11
N GLU A 103 0.21 9.86 -23.96
CA GLU A 103 -1.17 9.69 -23.54
C GLU A 103 -1.37 8.26 -23.03
N VAL A 104 -0.93 8.03 -21.79
CA VAL A 104 -1.12 6.76 -21.09
C VAL A 104 -2.56 6.73 -20.59
N ILE A 105 -3.39 6.04 -21.37
CA ILE A 105 -4.77 5.74 -21.01
C ILE A 105 -4.72 4.67 -19.93
N GLU A 106 -5.00 5.09 -18.71
CA GLU A 106 -5.01 4.25 -17.53
C GLU A 106 -6.34 4.39 -16.83
N PHE A 107 -6.70 3.32 -16.13
CA PHE A 107 -7.87 3.28 -15.29
C PHE A 107 -7.42 3.11 -13.85
N ASP A 108 -7.83 4.04 -12.99
CA ASP A 108 -7.71 3.88 -11.55
C ASP A 108 -8.80 2.90 -11.10
N VAL A 109 -8.51 1.60 -11.22
CA VAL A 109 -9.47 0.53 -10.93
C VAL A 109 -9.36 0.13 -9.47
N THR A 110 -10.46 0.30 -8.75
CA THR A 110 -10.72 -0.34 -7.46
C THR A 110 -11.95 -1.22 -7.65
N PHE A 111 -11.82 -2.53 -7.44
CA PHE A 111 -12.96 -3.44 -7.40
C PHE A 111 -13.23 -3.92 -5.97
N GLU A 112 -14.49 -4.29 -5.71
CA GLU A 112 -14.97 -4.74 -4.41
C GLU A 112 -16.01 -5.85 -4.64
N VAL A 113 -15.96 -6.90 -3.82
CA VAL A 113 -16.87 -8.05 -3.88
C VAL A 113 -17.72 -8.07 -2.62
N ILE A 114 -19.03 -7.87 -2.76
CA ILE A 114 -20.00 -7.89 -1.65
C ILE A 114 -21.07 -8.92 -1.98
N ASP A 115 -21.18 -9.98 -1.18
CA ASP A 115 -22.06 -11.13 -1.42
C ASP A 115 -21.87 -11.73 -2.83
N SER A 116 -22.79 -11.48 -3.78
CA SER A 116 -22.67 -11.87 -5.19
C SER A 116 -22.26 -10.73 -6.14
N MET A 117 -22.12 -9.50 -5.63
CA MET A 117 -21.86 -8.31 -6.43
C MET A 117 -20.37 -8.08 -6.60
N LEU A 118 -19.84 -8.31 -7.82
CA LEU A 118 -18.55 -7.76 -8.23
C LEU A 118 -18.77 -6.32 -8.72
N THR A 119 -18.20 -5.34 -8.05
CA THR A 119 -18.35 -3.91 -8.38
C THR A 119 -17.00 -3.25 -8.61
N TRP A 120 -16.98 -2.17 -9.40
CA TRP A 120 -15.82 -1.29 -9.56
C TRP A 120 -16.24 0.18 -9.52
N ASN A 121 -15.28 1.10 -9.40
CA ASN A 121 -15.55 2.54 -9.50
C ASN A 121 -15.82 2.95 -10.96
N THR A 122 -16.48 4.11 -11.12
CA THR A 122 -16.68 4.70 -12.44
C THR A 122 -15.35 5.18 -13.00
N LEU A 123 -15.08 4.83 -14.26
CA LEU A 123 -13.88 5.22 -14.98
C LEU A 123 -14.20 6.36 -15.94
N GLU A 124 -13.43 7.45 -15.89
CA GLU A 124 -13.67 8.63 -16.71
C GLU A 124 -13.51 8.33 -18.20
N ASN A 125 -14.39 8.89 -19.03
CA ASN A 125 -14.39 8.77 -20.50
C ASN A 125 -14.59 7.34 -21.07
N VAL A 126 -14.88 6.35 -20.23
CA VAL A 126 -15.26 4.99 -20.67
C VAL A 126 -16.67 5.01 -21.27
N THR A 127 -16.84 4.45 -22.46
CA THR A 127 -18.13 4.44 -23.18
C THR A 127 -19.03 3.29 -22.78
N GLU A 128 -18.45 2.12 -22.54
CA GLU A 128 -19.10 0.92 -22.01
C GLU A 128 -18.06 0.06 -21.28
N TYR A 129 -18.53 -0.90 -20.49
CA TYR A 129 -17.71 -2.00 -19.99
C TYR A 129 -18.10 -3.29 -20.70
N LYS A 130 -17.15 -4.20 -20.89
CA LYS A 130 -17.39 -5.56 -21.39
C LYS A 130 -16.89 -6.54 -20.34
N TYR A 131 -17.61 -7.63 -20.09
CA TYR A 131 -17.12 -8.68 -19.22
C TYR A 131 -17.35 -10.08 -19.79
N GLN A 132 -16.48 -11.01 -19.39
CA GLN A 132 -16.51 -12.42 -19.75
C GLN A 132 -16.33 -13.24 -18.47
N ILE A 133 -17.13 -14.31 -18.34
CA ILE A 133 -17.08 -15.24 -17.21
C ILE A 133 -16.71 -16.61 -17.77
N GLY A 134 -15.46 -17.02 -17.55
CA GLY A 134 -14.87 -18.22 -18.14
C GLY A 134 -14.97 -18.21 -19.66
N ASP A 135 -15.55 -19.27 -20.21
CA ASP A 135 -15.68 -19.53 -21.64
C ASP A 135 -16.97 -18.92 -22.25
N LEU A 136 -17.74 -18.13 -21.50
CA LEU A 136 -18.97 -17.49 -21.97
C LEU A 136 -18.70 -16.32 -22.92
N ASP A 137 -19.70 -15.95 -23.74
CA ASP A 137 -19.66 -14.77 -24.60
C ASP A 137 -19.50 -13.47 -23.80
N PHE A 138 -18.86 -12.47 -24.40
CA PHE A 138 -18.73 -11.13 -23.82
C PHE A 138 -20.06 -10.40 -23.69
N VAL A 139 -20.31 -9.83 -22.51
CA VAL A 139 -21.50 -9.02 -22.21
C VAL A 139 -21.11 -7.56 -22.04
N SER A 140 -21.67 -6.68 -22.88
CA SER A 140 -21.59 -5.22 -22.69
C SER A 140 -22.52 -4.74 -21.58
N THR A 141 -22.04 -3.81 -20.75
CA THR A 141 -22.81 -3.14 -19.70
C THR A 141 -22.39 -1.68 -19.55
N HIS A 142 -23.31 -0.83 -19.11
CA HIS A 142 -23.02 0.56 -18.72
C HIS A 142 -22.99 0.74 -17.19
N HIS A 143 -23.15 -0.36 -16.43
CA HIS A 143 -23.08 -0.40 -14.98
C HIS A 143 -21.69 -0.84 -14.53
N THR A 144 -21.17 -0.25 -13.46
CA THR A 144 -19.88 -0.62 -12.85
C THR A 144 -20.02 -1.79 -11.87
N SER A 145 -20.88 -2.76 -12.21
CA SER A 145 -21.26 -3.85 -11.33
C SER A 145 -21.84 -5.03 -12.10
N ILE A 146 -21.49 -6.25 -11.68
CA ILE A 146 -22.03 -7.52 -12.15
C ILE A 146 -22.59 -8.26 -10.93
N ASP A 147 -23.87 -8.62 -10.96
CA ASP A 147 -24.44 -9.57 -10.01
C ASP A 147 -24.15 -11.00 -10.49
N LEU A 148 -23.16 -11.63 -9.87
CA LEU A 148 -22.68 -12.95 -10.24
C LEU A 148 -23.68 -14.06 -9.88
N SER A 149 -24.71 -13.79 -9.06
CA SER A 149 -25.74 -14.79 -8.75
C SER A 149 -26.53 -15.23 -9.99
N ASN A 150 -26.65 -14.37 -11.00
CA ASN A 150 -27.23 -14.69 -12.31
C ASN A 150 -26.40 -15.70 -13.12
N TYR A 151 -25.15 -15.92 -12.72
CA TYR A 151 -24.20 -16.85 -13.33
C TYR A 151 -23.90 -18.07 -12.44
N LEU A 152 -24.73 -18.31 -11.40
CA LEU A 152 -24.55 -19.37 -10.40
C LEU A 152 -24.13 -20.71 -11.02
N GLU A 153 -24.88 -21.22 -12.01
CA GLU A 153 -24.58 -22.50 -12.69
C GLU A 153 -23.22 -22.51 -13.41
N SER A 154 -22.80 -21.37 -13.97
CA SER A 154 -21.52 -21.23 -14.70
C SER A 154 -20.31 -21.07 -13.77
N LEU A 155 -20.57 -20.72 -12.50
CA LEU A 155 -19.60 -20.47 -11.45
C LEU A 155 -19.60 -21.57 -10.37
N ILE A 156 -20.27 -22.71 -10.57
CA ILE A 156 -20.13 -23.87 -9.67
C ILE A 156 -18.68 -24.41 -9.70
N ASP A 157 -18.00 -24.27 -10.83
CA ASP A 157 -16.55 -24.48 -10.98
C ASP A 157 -15.79 -23.15 -10.91
N GLU A 158 -14.49 -23.20 -10.57
CA GLU A 158 -13.59 -22.04 -10.65
C GLU A 158 -13.53 -21.51 -12.10
N LYS A 159 -13.97 -20.27 -12.30
CA LYS A 159 -13.82 -19.54 -13.58
C LYS A 159 -13.11 -18.22 -13.38
N GLN A 160 -12.29 -17.86 -14.36
CA GLN A 160 -11.75 -16.52 -14.52
C GLN A 160 -12.89 -15.55 -14.90
N ILE A 161 -12.89 -14.35 -14.33
CA ILE A 161 -13.77 -13.25 -14.73
C ILE A 161 -12.87 -12.12 -15.22
N LEU A 162 -13.04 -11.78 -16.49
CA LEU A 162 -12.34 -10.67 -17.13
C LEU A 162 -13.31 -9.52 -17.29
N VAL A 163 -12.94 -8.33 -16.83
CA VAL A 163 -13.70 -7.09 -17.10
C VAL A 163 -12.81 -6.11 -17.83
N TYR A 164 -13.37 -5.47 -18.87
CA TYR A 164 -12.70 -4.52 -19.73
C TYR A 164 -13.44 -3.17 -19.72
N ALA A 165 -12.69 -2.07 -19.68
CA ALA A 165 -13.18 -0.74 -19.98
C ALA A 165 -12.99 -0.43 -21.47
N VAL A 166 -14.02 0.11 -22.12
CA VAL A 166 -13.95 0.54 -23.53
C VAL A 166 -13.74 2.05 -23.60
N TYR A 167 -12.60 2.47 -24.15
CA TYR A 167 -12.25 3.88 -24.32
C TYR A 167 -11.71 4.10 -25.74
N ASN A 168 -12.19 5.14 -26.43
CA ASN A 168 -11.85 5.44 -27.83
C ASN A 168 -11.90 4.19 -28.75
N ASN A 169 -12.95 3.36 -28.60
CA ASN A 169 -13.15 2.09 -29.31
C ASN A 169 -12.04 1.03 -29.10
N THR A 170 -11.27 1.13 -28.03
CA THR A 170 -10.24 0.17 -27.62
C THR A 170 -10.61 -0.44 -26.28
N ASP A 171 -10.44 -1.76 -26.15
CA ASP A 171 -10.80 -2.53 -24.96
C ASP A 171 -9.57 -2.71 -24.06
N TYR A 172 -9.66 -2.26 -22.81
CA TYR A 172 -8.59 -2.31 -21.82
C TYR A 172 -9.00 -3.20 -20.65
N LEU A 173 -8.21 -4.23 -20.34
CA LEU A 173 -8.46 -5.12 -19.21
C LEU A 173 -8.32 -4.34 -17.88
N ILE A 174 -9.34 -4.41 -17.03
CA ILE A 174 -9.42 -3.72 -15.73
C ILE A 174 -9.58 -4.66 -14.53
N ILE A 175 -10.08 -5.89 -14.72
CA ILE A 175 -10.18 -6.92 -13.68
C ILE A 175 -9.79 -8.27 -14.32
N ASP A 176 -8.91 -9.02 -13.66
CA ASP A 176 -8.43 -10.36 -14.06
C ASP A 176 -8.36 -11.27 -12.82
N GLU A 177 -9.50 -11.84 -12.45
CA GLU A 177 -9.71 -12.51 -11.17
C GLU A 177 -10.42 -13.85 -11.33
N LYS A 178 -10.42 -14.72 -10.31
CA LYS A 178 -11.12 -16.01 -10.36
C LYS A 178 -12.21 -16.13 -9.29
N PHE A 179 -13.31 -16.77 -9.64
CA PHE A 179 -14.49 -16.89 -8.79
C PHE A 179 -15.13 -18.27 -8.86
N GLN A 180 -15.79 -18.66 -7.76
CA GLN A 180 -16.60 -19.88 -7.68
C GLN A 180 -17.68 -19.75 -6.60
N PHE A 181 -18.92 -20.14 -6.88
CA PHE A 181 -19.92 -20.38 -5.87
C PHE A 181 -19.73 -21.78 -5.26
N LYS A 182 -19.28 -21.85 -4.02
CA LYS A 182 -19.26 -23.08 -3.21
C LYS A 182 -20.45 -23.07 -2.24
N ASN A 183 -21.22 -24.15 -2.15
CA ASN A 183 -22.40 -24.25 -1.27
C ASN A 183 -22.04 -24.60 0.19
N LEU A 184 -20.95 -24.01 0.70
CA LEU A 184 -20.29 -24.40 1.94
C LEU A 184 -20.50 -23.38 3.06
N ASN A 185 -20.90 -23.87 4.23
CA ASN A 185 -20.83 -23.12 5.49
C ASN A 185 -19.57 -23.51 6.27
N LEU A 186 -18.76 -22.53 6.67
CA LEU A 186 -17.59 -22.73 7.52
C LEU A 186 -18.03 -22.96 8.97
N ILE A 187 -17.73 -24.12 9.55
CA ILE A 187 -18.11 -24.46 10.93
C ILE A 187 -16.94 -24.46 11.92
N TYR A 188 -15.69 -24.47 11.42
CA TYR A 188 -14.47 -24.46 12.23
C TYR A 188 -13.29 -23.98 11.38
N SER A 189 -12.36 -23.24 12.00
CA SER A 189 -11.11 -22.74 11.41
C SER A 189 -10.02 -22.67 12.48
N ASN A 190 -8.78 -23.01 12.16
CA ASN A 190 -7.62 -22.83 13.05
C ASN A 190 -6.31 -22.76 12.25
N ASP A 191 -5.54 -21.70 12.47
CA ASP A 191 -4.22 -21.44 11.90
C ASP A 191 -3.06 -21.76 12.87
N PHE A 192 -3.35 -22.12 14.13
CA PHE A 192 -2.38 -22.40 15.19
C PHE A 192 -1.40 -21.24 15.53
N GLU A 193 -1.54 -20.09 14.87
CA GLU A 193 -0.61 -18.94 14.94
C GLU A 193 -0.58 -18.27 16.34
N ALA A 194 -1.61 -18.51 17.16
CA ALA A 194 -1.78 -17.98 18.52
C ALA A 194 -1.19 -18.86 19.65
N GLU A 195 -0.59 -20.03 19.34
CA GLU A 195 -0.11 -21.01 20.34
C GLU A 195 1.18 -20.57 21.06
N THR A 196 1.05 -19.67 22.03
CA THR A 196 2.21 -19.05 22.71
C THR A 196 3.15 -20.06 23.40
N ASN A 197 4.45 -19.89 23.14
CA ASN A 197 5.58 -20.43 23.93
C ASN A 197 5.72 -21.97 24.09
N THR A 198 5.00 -22.82 23.36
CA THR A 198 5.06 -24.29 23.53
C THR A 198 6.25 -25.01 22.85
N HIS A 199 7.49 -24.60 23.13
CA HIS A 199 8.68 -25.37 22.75
C HIS A 199 8.59 -26.83 23.25
N THR A 200 8.90 -27.79 22.38
CA THR A 200 9.17 -29.20 22.72
C THR A 200 10.53 -29.62 22.18
N THR A 201 11.37 -30.18 23.05
CA THR A 201 12.63 -30.81 22.65
C THR A 201 12.34 -32.14 21.93
N TYR A 202 12.95 -32.33 20.76
CA TYR A 202 12.60 -33.32 19.72
C TYR A 202 12.84 -34.82 20.03
N ASN A 203 12.58 -35.32 21.24
CA ASN A 203 12.74 -36.77 21.52
C ASN A 203 11.69 -37.33 22.49
N ASN A 204 11.00 -38.38 22.02
CA ASN A 204 10.29 -39.38 22.84
C ASN A 204 9.34 -38.83 23.94
N ASN A 205 8.45 -37.90 23.57
CA ASN A 205 7.29 -37.58 24.40
C ASN A 205 6.39 -38.81 24.57
N SER A 206 6.46 -39.44 25.75
CA SER A 206 5.48 -40.46 26.19
C SER A 206 4.12 -39.86 26.56
N THR A 207 4.05 -38.54 26.72
CA THR A 207 2.84 -37.76 26.98
C THR A 207 2.58 -36.83 25.78
N PRO A 208 1.46 -37.00 25.04
CA PRO A 208 1.09 -36.09 23.95
C PRO A 208 0.73 -34.70 24.47
N ARG A 209 0.90 -33.65 23.66
CA ARG A 209 0.54 -32.27 24.03
C ARG A 209 -0.76 -31.82 23.39
N ILE A 210 -1.50 -30.98 24.11
CA ILE A 210 -2.73 -30.34 23.63
C ILE A 210 -2.39 -28.95 23.08
N ILE A 211 -3.05 -28.55 22.00
CA ILE A 211 -3.01 -27.22 21.35
C ILE A 211 -4.43 -26.82 20.94
N GLY A 212 -4.66 -25.54 20.64
CA GLY A 212 -5.96 -25.01 20.24
C GLY A 212 -6.87 -24.70 21.43
N THR A 213 -7.71 -23.68 21.27
CA THR A 213 -8.65 -23.23 22.29
C THR A 213 -9.91 -24.11 22.33
N GLU A 214 -10.47 -24.32 23.53
CA GLU A 214 -11.75 -25.03 23.67
C GLU A 214 -12.89 -24.23 23.00
N PRO A 215 -13.80 -24.88 22.27
CA PRO A 215 -14.02 -26.33 22.23
C PRO A 215 -13.20 -27.09 21.16
N PHE A 216 -12.28 -26.44 20.44
CA PHE A 216 -11.65 -26.98 19.23
C PHE A 216 -10.16 -27.36 19.38
N SER A 217 -9.82 -28.05 20.46
CA SER A 217 -8.44 -28.46 20.76
C SER A 217 -7.98 -29.73 19.99
N PHE A 218 -6.68 -29.84 19.75
CA PHE A 218 -5.99 -30.98 19.12
C PHE A 218 -4.88 -31.52 20.01
N GLN A 219 -4.42 -32.73 19.70
CA GLN A 219 -3.36 -33.43 20.41
C GLN A 219 -2.23 -33.85 19.46
N ILE A 220 -1.00 -33.40 19.73
CA ILE A 220 0.20 -33.73 18.95
C ILE A 220 0.93 -34.93 19.55
N TYR A 221 1.24 -35.91 18.70
CA TYR A 221 2.09 -37.06 18.95
C TYR A 221 3.35 -36.96 18.08
N ASN A 222 4.53 -37.01 18.69
CA ASN A 222 5.84 -36.97 18.00
C ASN A 222 5.98 -35.80 16.99
N GLY A 223 5.53 -34.62 17.39
CA GLY A 223 5.64 -33.36 16.64
C GLY A 223 5.77 -32.17 17.60
N ALA A 224 5.82 -30.96 17.05
CA ALA A 224 5.95 -29.69 17.78
C ALA A 224 5.12 -28.58 17.10
N VAL A 225 4.81 -27.50 17.82
CA VAL A 225 4.46 -26.21 17.20
C VAL A 225 5.72 -25.37 17.12
N SER A 226 5.88 -24.55 16.08
CA SER A 226 7.11 -23.82 15.79
C SER A 226 6.90 -22.30 15.71
N THR A 227 6.68 -21.66 16.86
CA THR A 227 6.42 -20.22 16.95
C THR A 227 7.68 -19.33 17.06
N SER A 228 8.86 -19.89 17.32
CA SER A 228 10.08 -19.13 17.67
C SER A 228 11.19 -19.09 16.62
N ASN A 229 11.14 -19.96 15.61
CA ASN A 229 12.03 -19.99 14.45
C ASN A 229 11.23 -20.55 13.26
N PRO A 230 10.28 -19.78 12.70
CA PRO A 230 9.41 -20.25 11.64
C PRO A 230 10.21 -20.45 10.34
N VAL A 231 10.35 -21.71 9.92
CA VAL A 231 10.98 -22.05 8.63
C VAL A 231 10.04 -21.58 7.51
N ASN A 232 10.52 -20.67 6.67
CA ASN A 232 9.73 -19.95 5.67
C ASN A 232 8.60 -19.07 6.25
N GLY A 233 8.70 -18.62 7.51
CA GLY A 233 7.84 -17.55 8.06
C GLY A 233 6.50 -17.98 8.70
N LEU A 234 6.08 -19.24 8.57
CA LEU A 234 4.79 -19.74 9.06
C LEU A 234 4.88 -20.35 10.50
N LYS A 235 3.97 -20.03 11.42
CA LYS A 235 3.89 -20.62 12.78
C LYS A 235 2.93 -21.82 12.84
N SER A 236 3.28 -22.91 12.16
CA SER A 236 2.42 -24.09 12.00
C SER A 236 2.77 -25.31 12.86
N VAL A 237 1.88 -26.31 12.86
CA VAL A 237 2.15 -27.64 13.45
C VAL A 237 3.16 -28.38 12.58
N GLN A 238 4.24 -28.87 13.20
CA GLN A 238 5.29 -29.65 12.55
C GLN A 238 5.29 -31.10 13.04
N LEU A 239 4.89 -32.02 12.16
CA LEU A 239 5.11 -33.46 12.34
C LEU A 239 6.50 -33.84 11.81
N ARG A 240 7.26 -34.68 12.54
CA ARG A 240 8.62 -35.09 12.17
C ARG A 240 8.86 -36.56 12.55
N HIS A 241 9.56 -37.31 11.70
CA HIS A 241 9.99 -38.67 12.02
C HIS A 241 11.44 -38.69 12.53
N TYR A 242 11.75 -39.47 13.57
CA TYR A 242 13.11 -39.63 14.11
C TYR A 242 13.54 -41.09 14.20
N GLN A 243 14.84 -41.36 14.04
CA GLN A 243 15.40 -42.72 14.09
C GLN A 243 15.20 -43.43 15.44
N THR A 244 14.88 -42.66 16.48
CA THR A 244 14.67 -43.10 17.87
C THR A 244 13.20 -43.33 18.23
N THR A 245 12.25 -42.97 17.35
CA THR A 245 10.82 -42.92 17.68
C THR A 245 10.05 -44.11 17.12
N THR A 246 9.35 -44.84 17.99
CA THR A 246 8.59 -46.06 17.64
C THR A 246 7.08 -45.82 17.41
N GLN A 247 6.62 -44.57 17.43
CA GLN A 247 5.22 -44.19 17.23
C GLN A 247 5.08 -43.26 16.02
N THR A 248 4.01 -43.47 15.24
CA THR A 248 3.62 -42.63 14.10
C THR A 248 3.43 -41.16 14.54
N PRO A 249 4.15 -40.20 13.94
CA PRO A 249 3.88 -38.78 14.13
C PRO A 249 2.48 -38.42 13.66
N ARG A 250 1.70 -37.75 14.52
CA ARG A 250 0.33 -37.34 14.17
C ARG A 250 -0.22 -36.17 14.96
N LEU A 251 -1.21 -35.51 14.37
CA LEU A 251 -2.08 -34.50 14.98
C LEU A 251 -3.50 -35.07 15.04
N GLU A 252 -4.20 -35.00 16.17
CA GLU A 252 -5.49 -35.70 16.41
C GLU A 252 -6.49 -34.79 17.15
N SER A 253 -7.74 -34.64 16.70
CA SER A 253 -8.70 -33.73 17.32
C SER A 253 -9.22 -34.26 18.67
N LEU A 254 -9.33 -33.36 19.66
CA LEU A 254 -9.96 -33.68 20.94
C LEU A 254 -11.48 -33.53 20.90
N PHE A 255 -11.98 -32.60 20.09
CA PHE A 255 -13.39 -32.50 19.71
C PHE A 255 -13.79 -33.50 18.63
N THR A 256 -15.10 -33.65 18.50
CA THR A 256 -15.79 -34.49 17.52
C THR A 256 -16.47 -33.59 16.48
N LEU A 257 -16.44 -34.01 15.22
CA LEU A 257 -17.07 -33.39 14.07
C LEU A 257 -18.27 -34.22 13.61
N GLU A 258 -19.32 -33.57 13.12
CA GLU A 258 -20.47 -34.23 12.50
C GLU A 258 -20.96 -33.45 11.28
N ASN A 259 -21.61 -34.15 10.34
CA ASN A 259 -22.14 -33.60 9.08
C ASN A 259 -21.10 -32.80 8.28
N VAL A 260 -19.83 -33.23 8.31
CA VAL A 260 -18.74 -32.63 7.54
C VAL A 260 -18.71 -33.22 6.14
N ASP A 261 -18.78 -32.36 5.13
CA ASP A 261 -18.59 -32.72 3.72
C ASP A 261 -17.16 -32.46 3.26
N TYR A 262 -16.47 -31.50 3.88
CA TYR A 262 -15.28 -30.89 3.28
C TYR A 262 -14.35 -30.19 4.28
N MET A 263 -13.07 -30.14 3.93
CA MET A 263 -12.02 -29.46 4.67
C MET A 263 -10.99 -28.87 3.70
N THR A 264 -10.41 -27.72 4.06
CA THR A 264 -9.12 -27.28 3.53
C THR A 264 -8.05 -27.28 4.62
N LEU A 265 -6.79 -27.43 4.23
CA LEU A 265 -5.63 -27.15 5.08
C LEU A 265 -4.48 -26.62 4.23
N ASN A 266 -3.64 -25.77 4.81
CA ASN A 266 -2.37 -25.36 4.21
C ASN A 266 -1.27 -26.31 4.68
N ALA A 267 -0.45 -26.81 3.75
CA ALA A 267 0.67 -27.69 4.07
C ALA A 267 1.84 -27.54 3.09
N LEU A 268 3.03 -27.93 3.55
CA LEU A 268 4.20 -28.16 2.68
C LEU A 268 5.13 -29.23 3.27
N SER A 269 5.81 -29.94 2.37
CA SER A 269 7.02 -30.74 2.62
C SER A 269 7.54 -31.29 1.28
N GLU A 270 8.85 -31.53 1.14
CA GLU A 270 9.42 -31.95 -0.15
C GLU A 270 9.10 -33.40 -0.57
N ARG A 271 8.93 -34.31 0.41
CA ARG A 271 9.02 -35.78 0.19
C ARG A 271 8.10 -36.62 1.09
N HIS A 272 7.13 -35.99 1.76
CA HIS A 272 6.28 -36.66 2.74
C HIS A 272 4.84 -36.86 2.23
N TYR A 273 4.24 -37.98 2.63
CA TYR A 273 2.81 -38.23 2.49
C TYR A 273 2.11 -38.03 3.83
N LEU A 274 1.02 -37.27 3.84
CA LEU A 274 0.19 -37.02 5.01
C LEU A 274 -1.14 -37.75 4.87
N LYS A 275 -1.37 -38.74 5.72
CA LYS A 275 -2.62 -39.51 5.76
C LYS A 275 -3.64 -38.82 6.64
N ILE A 276 -4.88 -38.76 6.17
CA ILE A 276 -5.98 -38.11 6.88
C ILE A 276 -7.02 -39.17 7.21
N TYR A 277 -7.37 -39.27 8.49
CA TYR A 277 -8.27 -40.27 9.03
C TYR A 277 -9.45 -39.64 9.77
N ALA A 278 -10.62 -40.26 9.66
CA ALA A 278 -11.71 -40.11 10.60
C ALA A 278 -11.67 -41.27 11.61
N ILE A 279 -11.60 -40.96 12.90
CA ILE A 279 -11.68 -41.92 14.01
C ILE A 279 -13.10 -41.82 14.58
N THR A 280 -13.92 -42.82 14.29
CA THR A 280 -15.32 -42.87 14.75
C THR A 280 -15.43 -43.63 16.08
N SER A 281 -16.65 -43.96 16.50
CA SER A 281 -16.88 -44.77 17.71
C SER A 281 -16.40 -46.23 17.58
N THR A 282 -16.27 -46.75 16.34
CA THR A 282 -15.88 -48.13 16.05
C THR A 282 -14.62 -48.27 15.20
N ASP A 283 -14.38 -47.33 14.27
CA ASP A 283 -13.43 -47.51 13.19
C ASP A 283 -12.46 -46.33 13.01
N LYS A 284 -11.30 -46.60 12.39
CA LYS A 284 -10.37 -45.57 11.93
C LYS A 284 -10.28 -45.63 10.40
N ILE A 285 -11.05 -44.75 9.77
CA ILE A 285 -11.32 -44.71 8.33
C ILE A 285 -10.31 -43.77 7.66
N LEU A 286 -9.54 -44.25 6.68
CA LEU A 286 -8.68 -43.40 5.86
C LEU A 286 -9.54 -42.59 4.89
N ILE A 287 -9.44 -41.26 4.97
CA ILE A 287 -10.12 -40.29 4.09
C ILE A 287 -9.27 -40.02 2.86
N ASP A 288 -8.00 -39.65 3.05
CA ASP A 288 -7.09 -39.30 1.95
C ASP A 288 -5.61 -39.52 2.32
N THR A 289 -4.71 -39.46 1.34
CA THR A 289 -3.24 -39.50 1.49
C THR A 289 -2.62 -38.40 0.62
N LEU A 290 -2.42 -37.22 1.22
CA LEU A 290 -1.89 -36.05 0.53
C LEU A 290 -0.42 -36.25 0.14
N THR A 291 -0.08 -35.96 -1.11
CA THR A 291 1.31 -35.81 -1.55
C THR A 291 1.71 -34.34 -1.41
N LEU A 292 2.67 -34.06 -0.52
CA LEU A 292 3.01 -32.68 -0.16
C LEU A 292 3.95 -32.01 -1.19
N SER A 293 3.78 -30.69 -1.36
CA SER A 293 4.61 -29.86 -2.23
C SER A 293 5.71 -29.12 -1.46
N LYS A 294 6.79 -28.77 -2.17
CA LYS A 294 7.89 -27.95 -1.63
C LYS A 294 7.47 -26.51 -1.30
N ALA A 295 6.56 -25.94 -2.10
CA ALA A 295 5.91 -24.67 -1.80
C ALA A 295 4.68 -24.89 -0.92
N LEU A 296 4.27 -23.86 -0.17
CA LEU A 296 3.00 -23.85 0.55
C LEU A 296 1.84 -24.03 -0.44
N LYS A 297 0.92 -24.92 -0.11
CA LYS A 297 -0.28 -25.16 -0.89
C LYS A 297 -1.47 -25.47 0.00
N THR A 298 -2.64 -24.95 -0.37
CA THR A 298 -3.93 -25.37 0.16
C THR A 298 -4.35 -26.71 -0.47
N TYR A 299 -4.65 -27.68 0.38
CA TYR A 299 -5.17 -28.98 0.03
C TYR A 299 -6.66 -29.03 0.34
N GLU A 300 -7.45 -29.61 -0.56
CA GLU A 300 -8.90 -29.78 -0.41
C GLU A 300 -9.23 -31.26 -0.17
N ILE A 301 -10.00 -31.57 0.88
CA ILE A 301 -10.32 -32.95 1.31
C ILE A 301 -11.85 -33.09 1.43
N LYS A 302 -12.42 -34.14 0.82
CA LYS A 302 -13.86 -34.46 0.89
C LYS A 302 -14.15 -35.59 1.87
N PHE A 303 -15.11 -35.39 2.74
CA PHE A 303 -15.57 -36.35 3.75
C PHE A 303 -16.88 -37.01 3.32
N HIS A 304 -17.03 -38.27 3.72
CA HIS A 304 -18.22 -39.09 3.46
C HIS A 304 -18.55 -39.90 4.73
N ILE A 305 -18.57 -39.22 5.88
CA ILE A 305 -18.67 -39.84 7.21
C ILE A 305 -19.99 -39.43 7.87
N ASN A 306 -20.91 -40.39 7.98
CA ASN A 306 -22.30 -40.17 8.42
C ASN A 306 -22.50 -40.39 9.94
N GLU A 307 -21.42 -40.39 10.72
CA GLU A 307 -21.44 -40.49 12.18
C GLU A 307 -20.43 -39.51 12.80
N PRO A 308 -20.56 -39.12 14.08
CA PRO A 308 -19.62 -38.19 14.70
C PRO A 308 -18.20 -38.78 14.82
N PHE A 309 -17.19 -38.05 14.35
CA PHE A 309 -15.80 -38.53 14.24
C PHE A 309 -14.76 -37.53 14.75
N LYS A 310 -13.59 -38.04 15.14
CA LYS A 310 -12.38 -37.25 15.39
C LYS A 310 -11.47 -37.25 14.18
N LEU A 311 -10.80 -36.15 13.92
CA LEU A 311 -9.89 -36.00 12.78
C LEU A 311 -8.46 -36.37 13.18
N SER A 312 -7.72 -37.08 12.32
CA SER A 312 -6.30 -37.37 12.57
C SER A 312 -5.44 -37.29 11.31
N PHE A 313 -4.35 -36.53 11.40
CA PHE A 313 -3.34 -36.34 10.37
C PHE A 313 -2.09 -37.13 10.76
N GLU A 314 -1.72 -38.18 10.01
CA GLU A 314 -0.60 -39.07 10.32
C GLU A 314 0.47 -39.04 9.24
N LEU A 315 1.75 -38.99 9.65
CA LEU A 315 2.88 -39.06 8.74
C LEU A 315 3.10 -40.51 8.26
N ASP A 316 3.14 -40.73 6.94
CA ASP A 316 3.22 -42.09 6.42
C ASP A 316 4.57 -42.78 6.69
N ALA A 317 4.52 -44.09 6.96
CA ALA A 317 5.69 -44.92 7.28
C ALA A 317 6.62 -45.22 6.08
N GLN A 318 6.31 -44.77 4.87
CA GLN A 318 7.25 -44.74 3.74
C GLN A 318 8.09 -43.47 3.74
N SER A 319 7.61 -42.38 4.34
CA SER A 319 8.27 -41.07 4.38
C SER A 319 9.33 -41.00 5.51
N ASN A 320 10.28 -41.93 5.49
CA ASN A 320 11.36 -42.07 6.49
C ASN A 320 12.51 -41.06 6.33
N ASP A 321 12.25 -39.87 5.79
CA ASP A 321 13.25 -38.80 5.62
C ASP A 321 13.46 -38.08 6.98
N TYR A 322 14.21 -38.74 7.86
CA TYR A 322 14.35 -38.39 9.28
C TYR A 322 14.70 -36.91 9.53
N GLY A 323 13.97 -36.30 10.46
CA GLY A 323 14.18 -34.93 10.95
C GLY A 323 13.58 -33.82 10.10
N ILE A 324 13.13 -34.11 8.87
CA ILE A 324 12.44 -33.13 8.01
C ILE A 324 11.00 -32.91 8.51
N PRO A 325 10.51 -31.66 8.58
CA PRO A 325 9.13 -31.35 8.94
C PRO A 325 8.12 -31.57 7.79
N VAL A 326 6.93 -32.00 8.19
CA VAL A 326 5.66 -31.70 7.53
C VAL A 326 4.98 -30.58 8.30
N PHE A 327 4.68 -29.49 7.61
CA PHE A 327 3.93 -28.36 8.15
C PHE A 327 2.43 -28.57 7.87
N ILE A 328 1.58 -28.33 8.87
CA ILE A 328 0.11 -28.39 8.79
C ILE A 328 -0.45 -27.14 9.45
N ASP A 329 -1.34 -26.46 8.73
CA ASP A 329 -1.77 -25.09 9.00
C ASP A 329 -3.18 -24.85 8.42
N ASP A 330 -3.82 -23.75 8.78
CA ASP A 330 -5.09 -23.23 8.25
C ASP A 330 -6.18 -24.29 8.02
N ILE A 331 -6.43 -25.10 9.04
CA ILE A 331 -7.41 -26.20 8.95
C ILE A 331 -8.81 -25.59 9.07
N LYS A 332 -9.52 -25.51 7.94
CA LYS A 332 -10.90 -25.03 7.84
C LYS A 332 -11.83 -26.16 7.48
N ILE A 333 -12.93 -26.33 8.20
CA ILE A 333 -13.88 -27.44 8.04
C ILE A 333 -15.27 -26.90 7.76
N TYR A 334 -15.95 -27.53 6.80
CA TYR A 334 -17.16 -27.03 6.18
C TYR A 334 -18.25 -28.10 6.09
N GLN A 335 -19.50 -27.63 6.15
CA GLN A 335 -20.70 -28.42 5.86
C GLN A 335 -21.34 -27.90 4.56
N ASN A 336 -21.89 -28.80 3.75
CA ASN A 336 -22.75 -28.40 2.64
C ASN A 336 -24.06 -27.79 3.15
N THR A 337 -24.56 -26.79 2.45
CA THR A 337 -25.88 -26.20 2.69
C THR A 337 -26.62 -25.98 1.36
N ASP A 338 -27.90 -25.57 1.45
CA ASP A 338 -28.69 -25.13 0.31
C ASP A 338 -28.34 -23.69 -0.16
N GLN A 339 -27.39 -23.01 0.51
CA GLN A 339 -26.97 -21.65 0.18
C GLN A 339 -25.57 -21.65 -0.45
N TYR A 340 -25.41 -20.86 -1.50
CA TYR A 340 -24.14 -20.70 -2.23
C TYR A 340 -23.43 -19.42 -1.81
N THR A 341 -22.17 -19.54 -1.41
CA THR A 341 -21.28 -18.42 -1.09
C THR A 341 -20.31 -18.21 -2.25
N LEU A 342 -20.15 -16.97 -2.70
CA LEU A 342 -19.14 -16.61 -3.69
C LEU A 342 -17.76 -16.62 -3.03
N ILE A 343 -16.85 -17.43 -3.57
CA ILE A 343 -15.44 -17.46 -3.22
C ILE A 343 -14.67 -16.71 -4.30
N HIS A 344 -13.88 -15.72 -3.89
CA HIS A 344 -12.87 -15.06 -4.71
C HIS A 344 -11.54 -15.81 -4.52
N TYR A 345 -10.94 -16.27 -5.60
CA TYR A 345 -9.56 -16.75 -5.63
C TYR A 345 -8.71 -15.66 -6.30
N PRO A 346 -7.96 -14.85 -5.53
CA PRO A 346 -7.11 -13.85 -6.11
C PRO A 346 -6.03 -14.47 -7.01
N LYS A 347 -5.62 -13.71 -8.03
CA LYS A 347 -4.44 -14.04 -8.83
C LYS A 347 -3.22 -14.18 -7.90
N GLN A 348 -2.51 -15.31 -7.98
CA GLN A 348 -1.29 -15.51 -7.19
C GLN A 348 -0.21 -14.53 -7.64
N ASP A 349 0.48 -13.91 -6.67
CA ASP A 349 1.51 -12.91 -6.93
C ASP A 349 2.65 -13.50 -7.78
N GLU A 350 2.86 -12.93 -8.97
CA GLU A 350 4.13 -13.08 -9.68
C GLU A 350 5.20 -12.33 -8.86
N GLY A 351 6.20 -13.07 -8.39
CA GLY A 351 6.97 -12.71 -7.19
C GLY A 351 7.76 -11.39 -7.28
N PHE A 352 8.03 -10.81 -6.10
CA PHE A 352 8.68 -9.50 -5.91
C PHE A 352 9.79 -9.19 -6.93
N ILE A 353 9.48 -8.24 -7.84
CA ILE A 353 10.35 -7.88 -8.96
C ILE A 353 11.57 -7.12 -8.45
N THR A 354 12.74 -7.75 -8.57
CA THR A 354 14.05 -7.13 -8.26
C THR A 354 14.83 -6.68 -9.50
N ASP A 355 14.29 -6.85 -10.71
CA ASP A 355 15.01 -6.49 -11.93
C ASP A 355 14.93 -4.98 -12.23
N SER A 356 16.09 -4.37 -12.45
CA SER A 356 16.23 -2.92 -12.63
C SER A 356 15.69 -2.42 -13.98
N GLU A 357 15.66 -3.24 -15.03
CA GLU A 357 15.15 -2.87 -16.36
C GLU A 357 13.62 -3.02 -16.39
N GLU A 358 13.08 -4.03 -15.73
CA GLU A 358 11.64 -4.20 -15.51
C GLU A 358 11.06 -3.09 -14.61
N LEU A 359 11.67 -2.82 -13.45
CA LEU A 359 11.28 -1.71 -12.57
C LEU A 359 11.38 -0.35 -13.25
N LEU A 360 12.39 -0.14 -14.11
CA LEU A 360 12.50 1.08 -14.92
C LEU A 360 11.38 1.17 -15.97
N THR A 361 11.00 0.04 -16.59
CA THR A 361 9.89 -0.03 -17.55
C THR A 361 8.55 0.29 -16.88
N ILE A 362 8.30 -0.27 -15.69
CA ILE A 362 7.13 0.07 -14.86
C ILE A 362 7.15 1.57 -14.51
N LYS A 363 8.27 2.11 -14.01
CA LYS A 363 8.40 3.53 -13.70
C LYS A 363 8.08 4.43 -14.91
N GLN A 364 8.58 4.09 -16.09
CA GLN A 364 8.35 4.83 -17.33
C GLN A 364 6.89 4.78 -17.79
N LYS A 365 6.21 3.63 -17.67
CA LYS A 365 4.79 3.45 -18.02
C LYS A 365 3.90 4.51 -17.37
N PHE A 366 4.14 4.87 -16.10
CA PHE A 366 3.32 5.82 -15.33
C PHE A 366 3.88 7.25 -15.24
N GLN A 367 4.97 7.55 -15.95
CA GLN A 367 5.72 8.80 -15.75
C GLN A 367 4.92 10.07 -16.05
N ASN A 368 4.05 10.04 -17.07
CA ASN A 368 3.19 11.19 -17.45
C ASN A 368 2.09 11.50 -16.43
N GLN A 369 1.83 10.58 -15.49
CA GLN A 369 0.94 10.84 -14.37
C GLN A 369 1.72 11.27 -13.13
N ARG A 370 2.84 10.61 -12.84
CA ARG A 370 3.77 11.03 -11.78
C ARG A 370 4.17 12.50 -11.93
N SER A 371 4.37 12.98 -13.15
CA SER A 371 4.70 14.38 -13.41
C SER A 371 3.54 15.38 -13.24
N LYS A 372 2.28 14.91 -13.08
CA LYS A 372 1.13 15.75 -12.67
C LYS A 372 1.16 16.10 -11.17
N LEU A 373 1.73 15.23 -10.32
CA LEU A 373 1.95 15.53 -8.90
C LEU A 373 2.89 16.74 -8.73
N GLY A 374 3.83 16.93 -9.66
CA GLY A 374 4.82 18.02 -9.59
C GLY A 374 5.76 17.89 -8.40
N ALA A 375 6.45 18.99 -8.09
CA ALA A 375 7.37 19.05 -6.95
C ALA A 375 6.62 19.16 -5.60
N PRO A 376 7.29 18.78 -4.50
CA PRO A 376 6.92 19.25 -3.16
C PRO A 376 6.70 20.76 -3.14
N THR A 377 5.70 21.20 -2.39
CA THR A 377 5.31 22.61 -2.26
C THR A 377 5.82 23.20 -0.94
N PHE A 378 6.17 22.36 0.03
CA PHE A 378 6.74 22.71 1.33
C PHE A 378 8.06 21.96 1.56
N THR A 379 8.90 22.45 2.48
CA THR A 379 10.19 21.82 2.82
C THR A 379 9.97 20.50 3.55
N ASN A 380 10.58 19.39 3.08
CA ASN A 380 10.33 18.02 3.56
C ASN A 380 10.19 17.88 5.09
N ALA A 381 11.24 18.22 5.83
CA ALA A 381 11.22 18.21 7.29
C ALA A 381 11.25 19.64 7.82
N LEU A 382 10.44 19.91 8.85
CA LEU A 382 10.66 21.06 9.73
C LEU A 382 11.89 20.78 10.61
N SER A 383 12.61 21.82 11.03
CA SER A 383 13.53 21.69 12.17
C SER A 383 12.75 21.63 13.48
N ASP A 384 13.42 21.29 14.57
CA ASP A 384 12.83 21.29 15.93
C ASP A 384 12.17 22.66 16.24
N GLU A 385 12.80 23.77 15.87
CA GLU A 385 12.24 25.11 16.03
C GLU A 385 11.02 25.35 15.12
N GLY A 386 11.05 24.86 13.88
CA GLY A 386 9.91 24.94 12.96
C GLY A 386 8.71 24.12 13.42
N LEU A 387 8.94 22.98 14.08
CA LEU A 387 7.90 22.15 14.68
C LEU A 387 7.28 22.82 15.92
N ILE A 388 8.13 23.43 16.76
CA ILE A 388 7.70 24.27 17.89
C ILE A 388 6.86 25.47 17.41
N GLU A 389 7.25 26.13 16.31
CA GLU A 389 6.48 27.23 15.71
C GLU A 389 5.14 26.74 15.13
N TYR A 390 5.13 25.60 14.43
CA TYR A 390 3.93 25.01 13.82
C TYR A 390 2.83 24.67 14.85
N TYR A 391 3.20 24.23 16.06
CA TYR A 391 2.27 23.93 17.15
C TYR A 391 2.14 25.05 18.20
N ALA A 392 2.75 26.23 17.97
CA ALA A 392 2.93 27.25 19.00
C ALA A 392 1.63 27.78 19.65
N SER A 393 0.51 27.78 18.94
CA SER A 393 -0.78 28.28 19.47
C SER A 393 -1.44 27.36 20.50
N LEU A 394 -1.00 26.10 20.62
CA LEU A 394 -1.48 25.15 21.63
C LEU A 394 -0.93 25.43 23.04
N ASN A 395 0.12 26.25 23.17
CA ASN A 395 0.85 26.46 24.42
C ASN A 395 -0.05 27.00 25.55
N GLY A 396 -0.32 26.14 26.53
CA GLY A 396 -1.13 26.47 27.71
C GLY A 396 -2.65 26.33 27.51
N LEU A 397 -3.11 25.92 26.33
CA LEU A 397 -4.49 25.49 26.11
C LEU A 397 -4.70 24.09 26.71
N ASN A 398 -5.92 23.80 27.17
CA ASN A 398 -6.29 22.50 27.74
C ASN A 398 -7.73 22.15 27.30
N GLY A 399 -8.06 20.86 27.26
CA GLY A 399 -9.43 20.39 27.01
C GLY A 399 -10.04 20.98 25.74
N GLU A 400 -11.27 21.47 25.83
CA GLU A 400 -12.05 21.94 24.67
C GLU A 400 -11.39 23.09 23.86
N ASP A 401 -10.60 23.96 24.49
CA ASP A 401 -9.88 25.03 23.77
C ASP A 401 -8.66 24.47 23.02
N PHE A 402 -7.96 23.48 23.60
CA PHE A 402 -6.89 22.74 22.93
C PHE A 402 -7.44 21.95 21.73
N LYS A 403 -8.59 21.27 21.90
CA LYS A 403 -9.24 20.49 20.83
C LYS A 403 -9.61 21.37 19.64
N LYS A 404 -10.23 22.52 19.89
CA LYS A 404 -10.55 23.52 18.85
C LYS A 404 -9.30 24.03 18.13
N GLU A 405 -8.24 24.37 18.85
CA GLU A 405 -7.05 24.94 18.21
C GLU A 405 -6.24 23.89 17.42
N LEU A 406 -6.19 22.64 17.88
CA LEU A 406 -5.63 21.54 17.08
C LEU A 406 -6.43 21.32 15.78
N GLN A 407 -7.77 21.36 15.85
CA GLN A 407 -8.62 21.32 14.66
C GLN A 407 -8.35 22.52 13.72
N ASN A 408 -8.14 23.73 14.26
CA ASN A 408 -7.78 24.91 13.48
C ASN A 408 -6.44 24.74 12.76
N ILE A 409 -5.39 24.30 13.47
CA ILE A 409 -4.06 24.04 12.88
C ILE A 409 -4.21 23.07 11.70
N LEU A 410 -4.83 21.90 11.89
CA LEU A 410 -4.97 20.90 10.84
C LEU A 410 -5.82 21.37 9.65
N LYS A 411 -6.81 22.25 9.89
CA LYS A 411 -7.65 22.83 8.82
C LYS A 411 -6.94 23.95 8.05
N ASN A 412 -6.13 24.78 8.72
CA ASN A 412 -5.44 25.93 8.12
C ASN A 412 -4.11 25.56 7.43
N THR A 413 -3.47 24.47 7.86
CA THR A 413 -2.19 23.99 7.29
C THR A 413 -2.37 23.05 6.11
N HIS A 414 -3.52 22.39 5.95
CA HIS A 414 -3.82 21.52 4.79
C HIS A 414 -4.14 22.39 3.56
N GLN A 415 -3.11 23.07 3.05
CA GLN A 415 -3.19 24.10 2.01
C GLN A 415 -3.24 23.53 0.60
N ARG A 416 -2.69 22.34 0.37
CA ARG A 416 -2.72 21.66 -0.93
C ARG A 416 -3.50 20.35 -0.84
N LEU A 417 -4.70 20.33 -1.43
CA LEU A 417 -5.46 19.09 -1.61
C LEU A 417 -4.85 18.25 -2.74
N ILE A 418 -4.33 17.08 -2.38
CA ILE A 418 -3.89 16.02 -3.29
C ILE A 418 -5.12 15.27 -3.82
N SER A 419 -5.15 14.87 -5.10
CA SER A 419 -6.22 13.98 -5.60
C SER A 419 -5.93 12.51 -5.31
N TYR A 420 -6.95 11.66 -5.37
CA TYR A 420 -6.76 10.22 -5.22
C TYR A 420 -5.84 9.62 -6.31
N ASP A 421 -5.83 10.24 -7.50
CA ASP A 421 -4.86 9.99 -8.57
C ASP A 421 -3.43 10.47 -8.26
N GLU A 422 -3.28 11.66 -7.69
CA GLU A 422 -1.97 12.20 -7.31
C GLU A 422 -1.36 11.43 -6.12
N ALA A 423 -2.20 10.92 -5.22
CA ALA A 423 -1.82 10.29 -3.95
C ALA A 423 -0.89 9.08 -4.11
N ARG A 424 -1.09 8.21 -5.11
CA ARG A 424 -0.21 7.04 -5.35
C ARG A 424 1.24 7.42 -5.55
N PHE A 425 1.52 8.57 -6.17
CA PHE A 425 2.87 9.08 -6.39
C PHE A 425 3.46 9.78 -5.16
N VAL A 426 2.63 10.12 -4.15
CA VAL A 426 3.11 10.48 -2.80
C VAL A 426 3.46 9.20 -2.03
N LEU A 427 2.67 8.12 -2.15
CA LEU A 427 2.97 6.83 -1.51
C LEU A 427 4.24 6.16 -2.05
N GLU A 428 4.56 6.31 -3.34
CA GLU A 428 5.87 5.94 -3.93
C GLU A 428 7.07 6.59 -3.21
N LEU A 429 6.85 7.63 -2.39
CA LEU A 429 7.88 8.37 -1.65
C LEU A 429 7.70 8.26 -0.13
N SER A 430 6.45 8.26 0.37
CA SER A 430 6.14 8.32 1.80
C SER A 430 6.17 6.96 2.48
N ASP A 431 5.86 5.90 1.73
CA ASP A 431 5.80 4.52 2.21
C ASP A 431 7.03 3.70 1.73
N LEU A 432 8.01 4.37 1.10
CA LEU A 432 9.23 3.79 0.55
C LEU A 432 10.26 3.44 1.65
N VAL A 433 10.79 2.23 1.59
CA VAL A 433 11.82 1.67 2.48
C VAL A 433 13.02 1.19 1.66
N GLU A 434 14.23 1.45 2.16
CA GLU A 434 15.46 0.83 1.67
C GLU A 434 16.00 -0.15 2.72
N GLU A 435 16.13 -1.43 2.37
CA GLU A 435 16.74 -2.44 3.23
C GLU A 435 17.67 -3.35 2.41
N ASN A 436 18.91 -3.56 2.86
CA ASN A 436 19.91 -4.41 2.18
C ASN A 436 20.11 -4.08 0.68
N ASN A 437 20.09 -2.79 0.33
CA ASN A 437 20.13 -2.24 -1.04
C ASN A 437 18.91 -2.60 -1.92
N ILE A 438 17.79 -3.01 -1.33
CA ILE A 438 16.51 -3.25 -2.01
C ILE A 438 15.54 -2.14 -1.62
N LEU A 439 14.95 -1.48 -2.63
CA LEU A 439 13.89 -0.49 -2.47
C LEU A 439 12.51 -1.16 -2.64
N TYR A 440 11.60 -0.90 -1.72
CA TYR A 440 10.23 -1.41 -1.73
C TYR A 440 9.28 -0.47 -0.98
N LEU A 441 7.97 -0.55 -1.22
CA LEU A 441 6.97 0.10 -0.37
C LEU A 441 6.58 -0.85 0.77
N ASP A 442 6.41 -0.34 1.99
CA ASP A 442 5.87 -1.11 3.12
C ASP A 442 4.37 -1.40 2.90
N GLY A 443 4.05 -2.67 2.62
CA GLY A 443 2.68 -3.16 2.54
C GLY A 443 2.04 -3.29 3.92
N ILE A 444 1.21 -2.30 4.28
CA ILE A 444 0.55 -2.25 5.58
C ILE A 444 -0.24 -3.53 5.88
N TYR A 445 -0.36 -3.87 7.17
CA TYR A 445 -1.00 -5.08 7.72
C TYR A 445 -0.34 -6.41 7.34
N SER A 446 0.73 -6.41 6.56
CA SER A 446 1.28 -7.67 6.01
C SER A 446 2.80 -7.75 5.97
N GLY A 447 3.53 -6.63 6.08
CA GLY A 447 4.99 -6.62 5.89
C GLY A 447 5.41 -6.98 4.46
N HIS A 448 4.46 -7.01 3.51
CA HIS A 448 4.76 -7.31 2.12
C HIS A 448 5.67 -6.22 1.55
N LYS A 449 6.79 -6.65 0.98
CA LYS A 449 7.62 -5.79 0.17
C LYS A 449 6.92 -5.58 -1.17
N ILE A 450 6.38 -4.40 -1.37
CA ILE A 450 5.70 -3.99 -2.60
C ILE A 450 6.72 -3.33 -3.53
N ILE A 451 6.58 -3.48 -4.86
CA ILE A 451 7.49 -2.84 -5.80
C ILE A 451 7.46 -1.30 -5.65
N PRO A 452 8.60 -0.59 -5.78
CA PRO A 452 8.71 0.83 -5.45
C PRO A 452 7.99 1.80 -6.39
N TYR A 453 7.15 1.31 -7.31
CA TYR A 453 6.43 2.11 -8.32
C TYR A 453 5.00 1.62 -8.50
N TRP A 454 4.08 2.54 -8.81
CA TRP A 454 2.74 2.18 -9.28
C TRP A 454 2.82 1.44 -10.62
N ASP A 455 2.06 0.36 -10.75
CA ASP A 455 2.09 -0.58 -11.88
C ASP A 455 0.76 -0.67 -12.66
N GLY A 456 -0.28 -0.01 -12.16
CA GLY A 456 -1.67 -0.07 -12.64
C GLY A 456 -2.64 -0.70 -11.64
N GLY A 457 -2.17 -1.12 -10.46
CA GLY A 457 -2.99 -1.80 -9.44
C GLY A 457 -2.78 -3.31 -9.41
N ALA A 458 -1.72 -3.83 -10.01
CA ALA A 458 -1.52 -5.26 -10.22
C ALA A 458 -0.86 -5.95 -9.01
N THR A 459 0.12 -5.30 -8.37
CA THR A 459 0.81 -5.82 -7.18
C THR A 459 0.51 -5.03 -5.90
N TRP A 460 -0.10 -3.84 -6.02
CA TRP A 460 -0.52 -3.05 -4.85
C TRP A 460 -1.70 -2.10 -5.13
N ALA A 461 -2.40 -1.75 -4.06
CA ALA A 461 -3.50 -0.81 -4.03
C ALA A 461 -3.24 0.32 -3.01
N ARG A 462 -4.13 1.32 -2.99
CA ARG A 462 -4.24 2.30 -1.91
C ARG A 462 -5.25 1.79 -0.88
N GLU A 463 -4.78 1.44 0.30
CA GLU A 463 -5.63 1.24 1.49
C GLU A 463 -6.17 2.59 1.95
N HIS A 464 -7.46 2.61 2.31
CA HIS A 464 -8.13 3.71 3.00
C HIS A 464 -8.22 3.33 4.49
N VAL A 465 -7.23 3.71 5.31
CA VAL A 465 -7.14 3.27 6.71
C VAL A 465 -8.43 3.62 7.47
N TRP A 466 -8.99 4.81 7.28
CA TRP A 466 -10.43 5.05 7.44
C TRP A 466 -11.15 4.73 6.11
N PRO A 467 -11.98 3.66 6.01
CA PRO A 467 -12.52 3.13 4.75
C PRO A 467 -13.31 4.16 3.95
N ASN A 468 -13.16 4.12 2.62
CA ASN A 468 -13.91 4.92 1.64
C ASN A 468 -15.42 4.96 1.94
N SER A 469 -16.01 3.78 2.17
CA SER A 469 -17.42 3.57 2.50
C SER A 469 -17.85 4.08 3.90
N ARG A 470 -16.90 4.47 4.76
CA ARG A 470 -17.13 5.06 6.09
C ARG A 470 -16.68 6.53 6.19
N LEU A 471 -16.30 7.20 5.10
CA LEU A 471 -15.83 8.59 5.12
C LEU A 471 -16.95 9.66 5.11
N GLY A 472 -18.22 9.25 5.08
CA GLY A 472 -19.36 10.18 5.06
C GLY A 472 -19.60 10.92 3.73
N ILE A 473 -19.04 10.39 2.63
CA ILE A 473 -19.10 10.96 1.27
C ILE A 473 -19.33 9.86 0.22
N PRO A 474 -19.85 10.21 -0.97
CA PRO A 474 -19.87 9.33 -2.14
C PRO A 474 -18.49 8.74 -2.45
N ARG A 475 -18.46 7.51 -2.98
CA ARG A 475 -17.25 6.75 -3.30
C ARG A 475 -16.22 7.61 -4.05
N VAL A 476 -15.02 7.68 -3.51
CA VAL A 476 -13.87 8.41 -4.08
C VAL A 476 -13.58 7.94 -5.51
N GLN A 477 -13.29 8.89 -6.40
CA GLN A 477 -12.81 8.69 -7.78
C GLN A 477 -11.42 9.35 -7.93
N GLY A 478 -10.62 8.95 -8.92
CA GLY A 478 -9.24 9.45 -9.13
C GLY A 478 -9.09 10.98 -9.07
N SER A 479 -10.00 11.73 -9.72
CA SER A 479 -10.04 13.20 -9.74
C SER A 479 -10.52 13.87 -8.44
N SER A 480 -10.93 13.10 -7.42
CA SER A 480 -11.48 13.63 -6.15
C SER A 480 -10.41 14.29 -5.29
N LYS A 481 -10.73 15.46 -4.72
CA LYS A 481 -9.90 16.21 -3.77
C LYS A 481 -10.69 16.50 -2.47
N ASN A 482 -10.72 15.54 -1.55
CA ASN A 482 -11.53 15.55 -0.32
C ASN A 482 -10.91 14.66 0.79
N GLN A 483 -11.63 14.35 1.88
CA GLN A 483 -11.09 13.52 2.97
C GLN A 483 -10.69 12.09 2.55
N GLY A 484 -11.18 11.61 1.41
CA GLY A 484 -10.79 10.33 0.82
C GLY A 484 -9.57 10.39 -0.11
N SER A 485 -8.96 11.56 -0.26
CA SER A 485 -7.68 11.75 -0.95
C SER A 485 -6.60 12.41 -0.07
N ASP A 486 -6.87 12.58 1.24
CA ASP A 486 -5.85 12.96 2.22
C ASP A 486 -4.87 11.80 2.41
N VAL A 487 -3.60 12.01 2.03
CA VAL A 487 -2.58 10.96 1.99
C VAL A 487 -2.22 10.46 3.39
N HIS A 488 -2.46 11.24 4.45
CA HIS A 488 -2.31 10.72 5.82
C HIS A 488 -3.16 9.46 6.05
N ASN A 489 -4.35 9.38 5.42
CA ASN A 489 -5.28 8.24 5.46
C ASN A 489 -4.94 7.09 4.50
N LEU A 490 -3.98 7.27 3.59
CA LEU A 490 -3.72 6.34 2.48
C LEU A 490 -2.40 5.59 2.67
N ARG A 491 -2.39 4.27 2.44
CA ARG A 491 -1.18 3.43 2.56
C ARG A 491 -1.02 2.49 1.36
N ALA A 492 0.21 2.12 1.04
CA ALA A 492 0.50 1.02 0.14
C ALA A 492 0.08 -0.32 0.79
N ILE A 493 -0.63 -1.16 0.04
CA ILE A 493 -1.13 -2.45 0.52
C ILE A 493 -1.16 -3.47 -0.62
N ASN A 494 -0.92 -4.76 -0.35
CA ASN A 494 -1.15 -5.82 -1.33
C ASN A 494 -2.68 -5.94 -1.59
N PRO A 495 -3.16 -6.14 -2.84
CA PRO A 495 -4.60 -6.07 -3.14
C PRO A 495 -5.42 -7.14 -2.39
N ASN A 496 -4.81 -8.30 -2.12
CA ASN A 496 -5.46 -9.42 -1.42
C ASN A 496 -5.63 -9.11 0.06
N VAL A 497 -4.66 -8.42 0.66
CA VAL A 497 -4.72 -7.89 2.03
C VAL A 497 -5.79 -6.77 2.12
N ASN A 498 -5.88 -5.92 1.10
CA ASN A 498 -6.91 -4.87 1.00
C ASN A 498 -8.33 -5.45 0.93
N SER A 499 -8.54 -6.44 0.05
CA SER A 499 -9.81 -7.19 -0.09
C SER A 499 -10.17 -7.94 1.19
N SER A 500 -9.19 -8.66 1.78
CA SER A 500 -9.31 -9.31 3.10
C SER A 500 -9.78 -8.34 4.18
N ARG A 501 -9.25 -7.11 4.19
CA ARG A 501 -9.53 -6.08 5.20
C ARG A 501 -10.92 -5.42 5.01
N SER A 502 -11.31 -5.09 3.78
CA SER A 502 -12.62 -4.51 3.43
C SER A 502 -12.96 -3.23 4.24
N ASN A 503 -14.22 -3.01 4.65
CA ASN A 503 -14.67 -1.82 5.37
C ASN A 503 -14.71 -1.99 6.91
N ARG A 504 -14.02 -2.99 7.44
CA ARG A 504 -14.10 -3.41 8.84
C ARG A 504 -13.50 -2.40 9.80
N TYR A 505 -14.05 -2.33 11.01
CA TYR A 505 -13.53 -1.46 12.06
C TYR A 505 -12.35 -2.10 12.78
N PHE A 506 -11.44 -1.28 13.31
CA PHE A 506 -10.30 -1.79 14.05
C PHE A 506 -10.69 -2.26 15.45
N SER A 507 -10.24 -3.46 15.81
CA SER A 507 -10.44 -4.10 17.12
C SER A 507 -9.23 -4.96 17.45
N ASP A 508 -8.98 -5.14 18.75
CA ASP A 508 -7.92 -6.00 19.26
C ASP A 508 -8.18 -7.48 18.95
N ALA A 509 -7.09 -8.25 18.88
CA ALA A 509 -7.09 -9.71 18.73
C ALA A 509 -6.12 -10.34 19.75
N VAL A 510 -5.75 -11.60 19.57
CA VAL A 510 -4.64 -12.20 20.32
C VAL A 510 -3.31 -11.67 19.77
N GLU A 511 -2.38 -11.32 20.67
CA GLU A 511 -1.02 -10.85 20.36
C GLU A 511 -0.30 -11.81 19.39
N GLY A 512 0.34 -11.26 18.35
CA GLY A 512 1.10 -12.02 17.36
C GLY A 512 0.31 -12.51 16.12
N HIS A 513 -0.95 -12.07 15.94
CA HIS A 513 -1.65 -12.16 14.65
C HIS A 513 -1.26 -11.00 13.70
N LEU A 514 -1.59 -11.14 12.41
CA LEU A 514 -1.28 -10.16 11.35
C LEU A 514 -2.36 -10.28 10.24
N ASN A 515 -2.85 -9.17 9.68
CA ASN A 515 -3.98 -9.15 8.70
C ASN A 515 -5.17 -10.04 9.12
N HIS A 516 -5.62 -9.92 10.37
CA HIS A 516 -6.58 -10.88 10.94
C HIS A 516 -7.99 -10.28 11.06
N THR A 517 -8.99 -10.92 10.43
CA THR A 517 -10.40 -10.53 10.57
C THR A 517 -10.97 -11.06 11.89
N VAL A 518 -11.36 -10.15 12.78
CA VAL A 518 -11.92 -10.46 14.10
C VAL A 518 -13.44 -10.60 13.96
N GLY A 519 -13.93 -11.84 13.96
CA GLY A 519 -15.35 -12.13 13.78
C GLY A 519 -15.83 -11.84 12.36
N LYS A 520 -16.90 -11.06 12.20
CA LYS A 520 -17.42 -10.65 10.87
C LYS A 520 -16.96 -9.25 10.47
N ASP A 521 -17.11 -8.27 11.37
CA ASP A 521 -17.13 -6.84 11.03
C ASP A 521 -15.90 -6.06 11.53
N ALA A 522 -14.98 -6.72 12.24
CA ALA A 522 -13.79 -6.12 12.84
C ALA A 522 -12.47 -6.70 12.28
N TYR A 523 -11.37 -5.98 12.46
CA TYR A 523 -10.06 -6.31 11.88
C TYR A 523 -8.90 -5.89 12.78
N TYR A 524 -7.90 -6.75 12.86
CA TYR A 524 -6.65 -6.54 13.59
C TYR A 524 -5.48 -6.35 12.60
N PRO A 525 -4.79 -5.20 12.62
CA PRO A 525 -3.75 -4.87 11.65
C PRO A 525 -2.43 -5.62 11.91
N GLY A 526 -2.23 -6.16 13.11
CA GLY A 526 -0.96 -6.74 13.58
C GLY A 526 -0.16 -5.78 14.47
N ASP A 527 0.64 -6.36 15.37
CA ASP A 527 1.35 -5.61 16.42
C ASP A 527 2.30 -4.51 15.93
N ASN A 528 2.86 -4.66 14.72
CA ASN A 528 3.75 -3.67 14.09
C ASN A 528 3.02 -2.54 13.34
N TYR A 529 1.69 -2.52 13.38
CA TYR A 529 0.85 -1.61 12.60
C TYR A 529 -0.27 -0.96 13.43
N LYS A 530 -0.37 -1.28 14.73
CA LYS A 530 -1.50 -0.90 15.57
C LYS A 530 -1.42 0.56 16.01
N GLY A 531 -0.21 1.06 16.29
CA GLY A 531 0.10 2.46 16.57
C GLY A 531 0.00 3.33 15.31
N ASP A 532 0.55 2.86 14.18
CA ASP A 532 0.37 3.46 12.85
C ASP A 532 -1.12 3.71 12.55
N VAL A 533 -1.95 2.67 12.69
CA VAL A 533 -3.40 2.76 12.51
C VAL A 533 -4.04 3.73 13.49
N ALA A 534 -3.71 3.63 14.78
CA ALA A 534 -4.25 4.54 15.80
C ALA A 534 -3.96 6.01 15.47
N ARG A 535 -2.70 6.34 15.15
CA ARG A 535 -2.27 7.71 14.84
C ARG A 535 -2.88 8.23 13.54
N ILE A 536 -3.08 7.40 12.52
CA ILE A 536 -3.79 7.78 11.29
C ILE A 536 -5.28 8.02 11.57
N ILE A 537 -5.94 7.14 12.31
CA ILE A 537 -7.36 7.24 12.65
C ILE A 537 -7.64 8.45 13.57
N PHE A 538 -6.78 8.72 14.54
CA PHE A 538 -6.85 9.93 15.38
C PHE A 538 -6.69 11.21 14.58
N TYR A 539 -5.76 11.24 13.61
CA TYR A 539 -5.63 12.37 12.69
C TYR A 539 -6.94 12.60 11.91
N MET A 540 -7.52 11.55 11.33
CA MET A 540 -8.76 11.66 10.55
C MET A 540 -9.94 12.14 11.39
N ALA A 541 -10.14 11.58 12.59
CA ALA A 541 -11.16 12.01 13.54
C ALA A 541 -10.99 13.48 13.99
N THR A 542 -9.77 14.01 13.96
CA THR A 542 -9.47 15.39 14.40
C THR A 542 -9.54 16.39 13.25
N ARG A 543 -8.93 16.08 12.11
CA ARG A 543 -8.96 16.91 10.89
C ARG A 543 -10.37 17.06 10.34
N TYR A 544 -11.20 16.03 10.48
CA TYR A 544 -12.56 15.96 9.94
C TYR A 544 -13.62 15.73 11.03
N HIS A 545 -13.39 16.24 12.25
CA HIS A 545 -14.27 16.09 13.42
C HIS A 545 -15.74 16.51 13.21
N ASP A 546 -16.04 17.33 12.20
CA ASP A 546 -17.39 17.72 11.83
C ASP A 546 -18.09 16.69 10.91
N ILE A 547 -17.41 15.60 10.53
CA ILE A 547 -17.89 14.51 9.68
C ILE A 547 -17.63 13.14 10.34
N LEU A 548 -16.37 12.86 10.72
CA LEU A 548 -15.90 11.55 11.18
C LEU A 548 -15.96 11.43 12.71
N THR A 549 -16.42 10.29 13.22
CA THR A 549 -16.62 10.07 14.68
C THR A 549 -16.06 8.70 15.13
N LEU A 550 -15.36 8.68 16.27
CA LEU A 550 -14.91 7.44 16.93
C LEU A 550 -15.91 6.99 18.01
N ILE A 551 -16.13 5.68 18.14
CA ILE A 551 -17.16 5.10 19.03
C ILE A 551 -16.81 3.69 19.53
N ASP A 552 -16.83 3.49 20.85
CA ASP A 552 -16.57 2.19 21.51
C ASP A 552 -17.70 1.14 21.41
N SER A 553 -18.80 1.42 20.72
CA SER A 553 -19.89 0.46 20.52
C SER A 553 -20.82 0.86 19.38
N ASN A 554 -21.52 -0.12 18.80
CA ASN A 554 -22.49 0.08 17.71
C ASN A 554 -21.86 0.71 16.44
N ILE A 555 -20.71 0.19 16.01
CA ILE A 555 -20.00 0.60 14.77
C ILE A 555 -20.68 0.03 13.50
N ASP A 556 -21.63 -0.89 13.66
CA ASP A 556 -22.50 -1.33 12.59
C ASP A 556 -23.66 -0.35 12.35
N ASP A 557 -23.54 0.43 11.28
CA ASP A 557 -24.68 0.92 10.54
C ASP A 557 -24.42 0.83 9.03
N GLY A 558 -25.29 0.12 8.32
CA GLY A 558 -25.18 -0.19 6.88
C GLY A 558 -25.33 1.01 5.93
N ASN A 559 -25.11 2.23 6.41
CA ASN A 559 -25.26 3.48 5.68
C ASN A 559 -23.95 3.83 4.95
N ALA A 560 -23.46 2.91 4.12
CA ALA A 560 -22.21 3.09 3.39
C ALA A 560 -22.25 4.35 2.49
N TYR A 561 -21.16 5.11 2.48
CA TYR A 561 -21.01 6.38 1.75
C TYR A 561 -21.91 7.54 2.24
N GLU A 562 -22.67 7.36 3.33
CA GLU A 562 -23.46 8.42 3.97
C GLU A 562 -22.81 8.99 5.23
N LYS A 563 -23.09 10.27 5.55
CA LYS A 563 -22.62 10.92 6.78
C LYS A 563 -23.19 10.28 8.07
N SER A 564 -24.28 9.54 7.99
CA SER A 564 -24.82 8.70 9.06
C SER A 564 -23.84 7.59 9.46
N GLY A 565 -23.25 6.90 8.49
CA GLY A 565 -22.24 5.85 8.63
C GLY A 565 -20.79 6.34 8.71
N ALA A 566 -20.56 7.62 9.02
CA ALA A 566 -19.23 8.23 9.13
C ALA A 566 -18.48 7.87 10.42
N LYS A 567 -18.49 6.57 10.78
CA LYS A 567 -18.07 6.05 12.09
C LYS A 567 -17.08 4.90 11.96
N MET A 568 -16.12 4.87 12.88
CA MET A 568 -15.12 3.81 12.96
C MET A 568 -14.59 3.65 14.40
N GLY A 569 -13.94 2.52 14.68
CA GLY A 569 -12.87 2.42 15.68
C GLY A 569 -13.31 2.46 17.13
N LEU A 570 -12.99 1.39 17.87
CA LEU A 570 -13.07 1.38 19.33
C LEU A 570 -12.02 2.36 19.88
N LEU A 571 -12.46 3.54 20.34
CA LEU A 571 -11.57 4.62 20.79
C LEU A 571 -10.62 4.14 21.90
N SER A 572 -11.14 3.36 22.85
CA SER A 572 -10.38 2.69 23.91
C SER A 572 -9.23 1.84 23.39
N ILE A 573 -9.48 0.98 22.38
CA ILE A 573 -8.47 0.12 21.77
C ILE A 573 -7.43 0.94 20.98
N LEU A 574 -7.87 1.98 20.26
CA LEU A 574 -6.93 2.85 19.54
C LEU A 574 -5.99 3.61 20.49
N ILE A 575 -6.46 3.98 21.70
CA ILE A 575 -5.62 4.59 22.74
C ILE A 575 -4.62 3.55 23.29
N GLN A 576 -5.08 2.34 23.61
CA GLN A 576 -4.22 1.23 24.04
C GLN A 576 -3.12 0.93 23.01
N TRP A 577 -3.48 0.76 21.73
CA TRP A 577 -2.54 0.51 20.64
C TRP A 577 -1.51 1.63 20.44
N HIS A 578 -1.90 2.89 20.66
CA HIS A 578 -1.00 4.03 20.59
C HIS A 578 0.06 4.02 21.72
N GLU A 579 -0.28 3.50 22.90
CA GLU A 579 0.66 3.31 24.01
C GLU A 579 1.54 2.05 23.83
N GLU A 580 1.00 0.99 23.22
CA GLU A 580 1.70 -0.29 23.00
C GLU A 580 2.69 -0.28 21.83
N ASP A 581 2.41 0.48 20.76
CA ASP A 581 3.21 0.56 19.53
C ASP A 581 3.66 2.02 19.28
N PRO A 582 4.81 2.45 19.83
CA PRO A 582 5.28 3.84 19.76
C PRO A 582 5.56 4.34 18.34
N VAL A 583 5.72 5.66 18.18
CA VAL A 583 6.00 6.28 16.87
C VAL A 583 7.27 5.71 16.25
N SER A 584 7.15 5.23 15.01
CA SER A 584 8.27 4.66 14.25
C SER A 584 9.03 5.71 13.43
N LEU A 585 10.29 5.42 13.06
CA LEU A 585 11.06 6.27 12.13
C LEU A 585 10.40 6.31 10.74
N PHE A 586 9.73 5.23 10.34
CA PHE A 586 8.94 5.16 9.11
C PHE A 586 7.81 6.18 9.14
N GLU A 587 7.03 6.25 10.21
CA GLU A 587 5.97 7.25 10.39
C GLU A 587 6.48 8.69 10.37
N ILE A 588 7.62 8.97 11.03
CA ILE A 588 8.22 10.30 11.03
C ILE A 588 8.64 10.71 9.61
N ASN A 589 9.27 9.79 8.86
CA ASN A 589 9.60 10.02 7.45
C ASN A 589 8.34 10.25 6.60
N ARG A 590 7.34 9.38 6.75
CA ARG A 590 6.05 9.44 6.06
C ARG A 590 5.33 10.77 6.32
N ASN A 591 5.28 11.22 7.57
CA ASN A 591 4.70 12.50 7.98
C ASN A 591 5.43 13.69 7.34
N ASN A 592 6.76 13.65 7.25
CA ASN A 592 7.58 14.66 6.55
C ASN A 592 7.30 14.67 5.03
N ILE A 593 7.24 13.51 4.37
CA ILE A 593 6.93 13.45 2.94
C ILE A 593 5.50 13.94 2.66
N ILE A 594 4.50 13.56 3.45
CA ILE A 594 3.13 14.02 3.25
C ILE A 594 3.02 15.54 3.55
N TYR A 595 3.72 16.05 4.56
CA TYR A 595 3.83 17.49 4.83
C TYR A 595 4.38 18.27 3.63
N SER A 596 5.42 17.75 2.96
CA SER A 596 6.03 18.40 1.78
C SER A 596 5.05 18.59 0.61
N TYR A 597 4.02 17.74 0.52
CA TYR A 597 2.98 17.79 -0.51
C TYR A 597 1.67 18.45 -0.07
N GLN A 598 1.18 18.25 1.15
CA GLN A 598 -0.12 18.79 1.62
C GLN A 598 -0.02 20.10 2.42
N GLY A 599 1.12 20.35 3.07
CA GLY A 599 1.34 21.45 4.01
C GLY A 599 0.91 21.17 5.45
N ASN A 600 0.27 20.03 5.72
CA ASN A 600 -0.14 19.63 7.07
C ASN A 600 0.52 18.34 7.54
N ARG A 601 0.71 18.25 8.85
CA ARG A 601 1.30 17.12 9.56
C ARG A 601 0.24 16.31 10.34
N ASN A 602 0.58 15.08 10.69
CA ASN A 602 -0.16 14.29 11.68
C ASN A 602 0.37 14.62 13.09
N PRO A 603 -0.42 15.28 13.96
CA PRO A 603 0.07 15.75 15.25
C PRO A 603 0.31 14.62 16.24
N TYR A 604 -0.26 13.43 16.02
CA TYR A 604 -0.09 12.27 16.90
C TYR A 604 1.17 11.46 16.57
N ILE A 605 1.84 11.77 15.45
CA ILE A 605 3.18 11.31 15.10
C ILE A 605 4.24 12.29 15.67
N ASP A 606 4.00 13.60 15.53
CA ASP A 606 4.93 14.62 16.04
C ASP A 606 4.88 14.80 17.57
N HIS A 607 3.68 14.69 18.15
CA HIS A 607 3.38 14.86 19.58
C HIS A 607 2.41 13.76 20.06
N PRO A 608 2.90 12.53 20.33
CA PRO A 608 2.07 11.42 20.84
C PRO A 608 1.23 11.80 22.06
N GLU A 609 1.77 12.63 22.96
CA GLU A 609 1.10 13.11 24.17
C GLU A 609 -0.20 13.90 23.90
N TYR A 610 -0.43 14.35 22.66
CA TYR A 610 -1.68 15.00 22.27
C TYR A 610 -2.86 14.03 22.18
N VAL A 611 -2.65 12.70 22.09
CA VAL A 611 -3.73 11.71 22.19
C VAL A 611 -4.44 11.83 23.54
N GLN A 612 -3.67 11.89 24.63
CA GLN A 612 -4.19 12.08 25.98
C GLN A 612 -4.97 13.40 26.11
N GLN A 613 -4.45 14.50 25.57
CA GLN A 613 -5.09 15.82 25.66
C GLN A 613 -6.37 15.95 24.79
N TYR A 614 -6.43 15.25 23.66
CA TYR A 614 -7.55 15.36 22.73
C TYR A 614 -8.67 14.34 23.03
N PHE A 615 -8.34 13.09 23.37
CA PHE A 615 -9.32 12.01 23.50
C PHE A 615 -9.68 11.64 24.93
N VAL A 616 -8.79 11.88 25.92
CA VAL A 616 -8.98 11.39 27.30
C VAL A 616 -9.38 12.48 28.30
N SER A 617 -8.90 13.73 28.13
CA SER A 617 -9.22 14.88 29.00
C SER A 617 -10.33 15.80 28.48
#